data_AF-A0A951N360-F1
#
_entry.id   AF-A0A951N360-F1
#
_cell.length_a   1.000
_cell.length_b   1.000
_cell.length_c   1.000
_cell.angle_alpha   90.00
_cell.angle_beta   90.00
_cell.angle_gamma   90.00
#
_symmetry.space_group_name_H-M   'P 1'
#
loop_
_entity.id
_entity.type
_entity.pdbx_description
1 polymer ?
#
loop_
_entity_poly.entity_id
_entity_poly.type
_entity_poly.pdbx_seq_one_letter_code
_entity_poly.pdbx_strand_id
1 'polypeptide(L)'
;LRFPDEAQTLYGSVGVQADFSYRSGAAIFIDGPHHDGLAQREEDQRKRAALEDLGLGVLAFRYDDDWSAIFKKWPGIFGAG
;
A
#
# COMPACT_ATOMS: atom_id res chain seq x y z
N LEU A 1 16.54 -3.09 -5.90
CA LEU A 1 15.12 -3.12 -5.47
C LEU A 1 14.83 -4.44 -4.75
N ARG A 2 14.11 -4.38 -3.63
CA ARG A 2 13.67 -5.51 -2.81
C ARG A 2 12.27 -5.92 -3.27
N PHE A 3 12.04 -7.22 -3.44
CA PHE A 3 10.71 -7.75 -3.74
C PHE A 3 9.82 -7.76 -2.49
N PRO A 4 8.49 -7.65 -2.65
CA PRO A 4 7.57 -7.85 -1.55
C PRO A 4 7.69 -9.26 -0.97
N ASP A 5 7.44 -9.37 0.33
CA ASP A 5 7.49 -10.66 1.03
C ASP A 5 6.22 -11.48 0.77
N GLU A 6 5.07 -10.81 0.64
CA GLU A 6 3.76 -11.42 0.44
C GLU A 6 2.91 -10.61 -0.55
N ALA A 7 1.99 -11.29 -1.21
CA ALA A 7 0.97 -10.67 -2.07
C ALA A 7 -0.41 -10.98 -1.51
N GLN A 8 -1.37 -10.08 -1.74
CA GLN A 8 -2.78 -10.24 -1.36
C GLN A 8 -2.99 -10.47 0.15
N THR A 9 -2.18 -9.83 1.00
CA THR A 9 -2.20 -10.00 2.46
C THR A 9 -3.46 -9.38 3.06
N LEU A 10 -4.25 -10.19 3.80
CA LEU A 10 -5.43 -9.72 4.53
C LEU A 10 -5.07 -9.28 5.95
N TYR A 11 -5.28 -8.00 6.25
CA TYR A 11 -5.19 -7.45 7.60
C TYR A 11 -6.55 -7.54 8.27
N GLY A 12 -6.85 -8.72 8.84
CA GLY A 12 -8.17 -9.03 9.42
C GLY A 12 -8.62 -8.09 10.54
N SER A 13 -7.70 -7.48 11.28
CA SER A 13 -8.01 -6.49 12.33
C SER A 13 -8.64 -5.20 11.78
N VAL A 14 -8.30 -4.84 10.53
CA VAL A 14 -8.74 -3.60 9.87
C VAL A 14 -9.78 -3.90 8.77
N GLY A 15 -9.87 -5.15 8.31
CA GLY A 15 -10.79 -5.57 7.25
C GLY A 15 -10.35 -5.03 5.89
N VAL A 16 -9.04 -5.04 5.63
CA VAL A 16 -8.44 -4.56 4.38
C VAL A 16 -7.44 -5.56 3.85
N GLN A 17 -7.36 -5.68 2.52
CA GLN A 17 -6.42 -6.56 1.84
C GLN A 17 -5.45 -5.70 1.03
N ALA A 18 -4.15 -5.82 1.30
CA ALA A 18 -3.11 -5.13 0.53
C ALA A 18 -2.68 -5.98 -0.66
N ASP A 19 -2.34 -5.35 -1.78
CA ASP A 19 -1.84 -6.05 -2.96
C ASP A 19 -0.47 -6.66 -2.71
N PHE A 20 0.40 -5.94 -2.00
CA PHE A 20 1.71 -6.43 -1.57
C PHE A 20 2.03 -6.00 -0.14
N SER A 21 2.77 -6.85 0.58
CA SER A 21 3.25 -6.56 1.93
C SER A 21 4.74 -6.86 2.07
N TYR A 22 5.40 -6.04 2.89
CA TYR A 22 6.78 -6.22 3.30
C TYR A 22 6.81 -6.50 4.80
N ARG A 23 7.56 -7.53 5.22
CA ARG A 23 7.80 -7.85 6.63
C ARG A 23 8.58 -6.77 7.37
N SER A 24 9.21 -5.86 6.65
CA SER A 24 9.77 -4.62 7.21
C SER A 24 8.71 -3.62 7.67
N GLY A 25 7.43 -3.96 7.54
CA GLY A 25 6.30 -3.18 8.02
C GLY A 25 5.73 -2.22 6.98
N ALA A 26 5.58 -2.66 5.72
CA ALA A 26 4.93 -1.83 4.69
C ALA A 26 3.82 -2.60 3.96
N ALA A 27 2.70 -1.91 3.69
CA ALA A 27 1.57 -2.41 2.93
C ALA A 27 1.37 -1.55 1.68
N ILE A 28 1.29 -2.19 0.52
CA ILE A 28 1.18 -1.55 -0.79
C ILE A 28 -0.21 -1.84 -1.36
N PHE A 29 -0.85 -0.79 -1.87
CA PHE A 29 -2.13 -0.84 -2.56
C PHE A 29 -1.95 -0.35 -4.00
N ILE A 30 -2.55 -1.04 -4.97
CA ILE A 30 -2.56 -0.63 -6.37
C ILE A 30 -3.96 -0.13 -6.71
N ASP A 31 -4.09 1.19 -6.79
CA ASP A 31 -5.33 1.85 -7.11
C ASP A 31 -5.58 1.79 -8.62
N GLY A 32 -6.63 1.05 -9.00
CA GLY A 32 -7.11 0.95 -10.38
C GLY A 32 -7.84 2.21 -10.86
N PRO A 33 -8.24 2.26 -12.15
CA PRO A 33 -8.98 3.40 -12.69
C PRO A 33 -10.37 3.60 -12.06
N HIS A 34 -10.89 2.58 -11.37
CA HIS A 34 -12.29 2.50 -10.94
C HIS A 34 -12.53 2.75 -9.44
N HIS A 35 -11.64 3.46 -8.74
CA HIS A 35 -11.94 3.96 -7.40
C HIS A 35 -12.80 5.23 -7.49
N ASP A 36 -13.98 5.20 -8.13
CA ASP A 36 -14.76 6.43 -8.43
C ASP A 36 -15.92 6.72 -7.46
N GLY A 37 -16.18 5.84 -6.49
CA GLY A 37 -17.14 6.11 -5.42
C GLY A 37 -16.52 6.94 -4.29
N LEU A 38 -17.05 8.13 -4.00
CA LEU A 38 -16.65 8.95 -2.84
C LEU A 38 -16.65 8.15 -1.52
N ALA A 39 -17.70 7.35 -1.29
CA ALA A 39 -17.82 6.50 -0.10
C ALA A 39 -16.75 5.40 -0.05
N GLN A 40 -16.40 4.81 -1.20
CA GLN A 40 -15.34 3.79 -1.28
C GLN A 40 -13.97 4.40 -0.95
N ARG A 41 -13.69 5.60 -1.48
CA ARG A 41 -12.44 6.32 -1.18
C ARG A 41 -12.31 6.66 0.30
N GLU A 42 -13.39 7.12 0.93
CA GLU A 42 -13.39 7.43 2.37
C GLU A 42 -13.17 6.18 3.21
N GLU A 43 -13.81 5.06 2.86
CA GLU A 43 -13.60 3.78 3.55
C GLU A 43 -12.17 3.26 3.37
N ASP A 44 -11.64 3.31 2.15
CA ASP A 44 -10.26 2.89 1.84
C ASP A 44 -9.25 3.75 2.60
N GLN A 45 -9.44 5.08 2.65
CA GLN A 45 -8.59 5.97 3.43
C GLN A 45 -8.65 5.67 4.93
N ARG A 46 -9.86 5.41 5.47
CA ARG A 46 -10.02 5.05 6.88
C ARG A 46 -9.30 3.74 7.22
N LYS A 47 -9.38 2.74 6.35
CA LYS A 47 -8.69 1.46 6.51
C LYS A 47 -7.18 1.63 6.41
N ARG A 48 -6.70 2.44 5.47
CA ARG A 48 -5.27 2.76 5.32
C ARG A 48 -4.73 3.47 6.56
N ALA A 49 -5.41 4.49 7.07
CA ALA A 49 -5.04 5.17 8.30
C ALA A 49 -4.97 4.21 9.50
N ALA A 50 -5.92 3.28 9.61
CA ALA A 50 -5.88 2.26 10.67
C ALA A 50 -4.68 1.30 10.56
N LEU A 51 -4.15 1.05 9.36
CA LEU A 51 -2.89 0.30 9.21
C LEU A 51 -1.68 1.14 9.63
N GLU A 52 -1.69 2.44 9.34
CA GLU A 52 -0.65 3.38 9.80
C GLU A 52 -0.63 3.47 11.34
N ASP A 53 -1.79 3.48 11.99
CA ASP A 53 -1.92 3.44 13.45
C ASP A 53 -1.37 2.13 14.06
N LEU A 54 -1.32 1.04 13.28
CA LEU A 54 -0.66 -0.21 13.66
C LEU A 54 0.87 -0.18 13.44
N GLY A 55 1.41 0.94 12.98
CA GLY A 55 2.83 1.15 12.71
C GLY A 55 3.30 0.66 11.33
N LEU A 56 2.38 0.36 10.41
CA LEU A 56 2.71 -0.03 9.05
C LEU A 56 2.88 1.22 8.16
N GLY A 57 3.90 1.22 7.31
CA GLY A 57 4.01 2.17 6.21
C GLY A 57 3.00 1.82 5.11
N VAL A 58 2.03 2.69 4.85
CA VAL A 58 1.03 2.46 3.80
C VAL A 58 1.40 3.25 2.55
N LEU A 59 1.45 2.56 1.40
CA LEU A 59 1.74 3.20 0.12
C LEU A 59 0.68 2.81 -0.90
N ALA A 60 0.09 3.82 -1.54
CA ALA A 60 -0.86 3.65 -2.63
C ALA A 60 -0.20 4.03 -3.94
N PHE A 61 -0.24 3.13 -4.91
CA PHE A 61 0.30 3.27 -6.25
C PHE A 61 -0.89 3.36 -7.19
N ARG A 62 -1.03 4.45 -7.93
CA ARG A 62 -1.96 4.38 -9.07
C ARG A 62 -1.35 3.50 -10.15
N TYR A 63 -2.20 2.74 -10.84
CA TYR A 63 -1.77 1.87 -11.93
C TYR A 63 -1.08 2.63 -13.08
N ASP A 64 -1.33 3.95 -13.21
CA ASP A 64 -0.84 4.84 -14.25
C ASP A 64 0.28 5.79 -13.78
N ASP A 65 0.78 5.65 -12.54
CA ASP A 65 1.82 6.52 -11.99
C ASP A 65 3.25 6.10 -12.39
N ASP A 66 4.23 6.95 -12.14
CA ASP A 66 5.65 6.60 -12.27
C ASP A 66 6.13 5.82 -11.04
N TRP A 67 5.99 4.50 -11.11
CA TRP A 67 6.41 3.58 -10.04
C TRP A 67 7.90 3.68 -9.74
N SER A 68 8.73 3.98 -10.75
CA SER A 68 10.18 4.13 -10.55
C SER A 68 10.49 5.35 -9.69
N ALA A 69 9.77 6.46 -9.88
CA ALA A 69 9.88 7.64 -9.03
C ALA A 69 9.41 7.34 -7.60
N ILE A 70 8.33 6.56 -7.43
CA ILE A 70 7.84 6.17 -6.10
C ILE A 70 8.85 5.31 -5.37
N PHE A 71 9.42 4.28 -6.02
CA PHE A 71 10.42 3.42 -5.39
C PHE A 71 11.64 4.20 -4.88
N LYS A 72 12.09 5.22 -5.64
CA LYS A 72 13.20 6.10 -5.25
C LYS A 72 12.88 6.98 -4.05
N LYS A 73 11.60 7.32 -3.80
CA LYS A 73 11.19 8.08 -2.60
C LYS A 73 11.24 7.24 -1.33
N TRP A 74 11.18 5.92 -1.44
CA TRP A 74 11.08 5.00 -0.31
C TRP A 74 12.17 3.92 -0.30
N PRO A 75 13.47 4.30 -0.29
CA PRO A 75 14.57 3.34 -0.34
C PRO A 75 14.67 2.46 0.93
N GLY A 76 14.07 2.87 2.05
CA GLY A 76 13.99 2.05 3.26
C GLY A 76 13.06 0.83 3.12
N ILE A 77 12.06 0.91 2.23
CA ILE A 77 11.09 -0.17 1.97
C ILE A 77 11.55 -0.99 0.77
N PHE A 78 11.86 -0.33 -0.34
CA PHE A 78 12.21 -0.98 -1.60
C PHE A 78 13.70 -1.26 -1.76
N GLY A 79 14.53 -0.85 -0.80
CA GLY A 79 15.99 -0.88 -0.93
C GLY A 79 16.51 0.22 -1.88
N ALA A 80 17.75 0.65 -1.67
CA ALA A 80 18.48 1.39 -2.68
C ALA A 80 18.78 0.42 -3.84
N GLY A 81 18.29 0.74 -5.04
CA GLY A 81 18.71 0.07 -6.27
C GLY A 81 20.17 0.38 -6.57
#